data_AF-A0A662KLD0-F1
#
_entry.id   AF-A0A662KLD0-F1
#
_cell.length_a   1.000
_cell.length_b   1.000
_cell.length_c   1.000
_cell.angle_alpha   90.00
_cell.angle_beta   90.00
_cell.angle_gamma   90.00
#
_symmetry.space_group_name_H-M   'P 1'
#
loop_
_entity.id
_entity.type
_entity.pdbx_description
1 polymer ?
#
loop_
_entity_poly.entity_id
_entity_poly.type
_entity_poly.pdbx_seq_one_letter_code
_entity_poly.pdbx_strand_id
1 'polypeptide(L)'
;ELSHNPHAQSSFTDTLLWLILKEQLRREKLLVNVRERDYVRADNIISDPMIGIPCPLLIEYPYTFYHTCADTPDKLDPEKLKWIGEAVAAYVYFIANAGAKEASWLAREVLFDAHRAMMDDVRRAVNEGKDLRWLWRRLEYTRLRYEMAMDSVLRVVDVERRRVRSALRKLKGMLKETAEAAFCQGAGMLGAPAKAPRRRRSPCKDEASRYVPKRKVIGEFLGTRIPDEERNEWDETCKRCKATGGAITRALYWADGRRSVAEIEELVECELDLDGVSLLEPFRRLEEYGYVSLTRST
;
A
#
# COMPACT_ATOMS: atom_id res chain seq x y z
N GLU A 1 1.90 3.31 -17.04
CA GLU A 1 1.34 2.91 -15.74
C GLU A 1 2.23 3.42 -14.62
N LEU A 2 1.62 3.90 -13.54
CA LEU A 2 2.27 4.25 -12.28
C LEU A 2 1.92 3.17 -11.26
N SER A 3 2.86 2.28 -10.96
CA SER A 3 2.70 1.30 -9.89
C SER A 3 3.21 1.86 -8.58
N HIS A 4 2.32 1.88 -7.58
CA HIS A 4 2.58 2.45 -6.27
C HIS A 4 3.52 1.58 -5.43
N ASN A 5 4.03 2.14 -4.35
CA ASN A 5 4.78 1.37 -3.35
C ASN A 5 3.91 0.29 -2.69
N PRO A 6 4.54 -0.80 -2.16
CA PRO A 6 3.83 -1.80 -1.38
C PRO A 6 3.02 -1.17 -0.25
N HIS A 7 1.91 -1.81 0.13
CA HIS A 7 1.03 -1.14 1.06
C HIS A 7 1.63 -0.99 2.48
N ALA A 8 2.49 -1.93 2.85
CA ALA A 8 3.29 -1.87 4.06
C ALA A 8 4.42 -0.81 4.02
N GLN A 9 4.60 -0.12 2.89
CA GLN A 9 5.55 0.96 2.71
C GLN A 9 4.91 2.17 1.98
N SER A 10 3.70 2.54 2.40
CA SER A 10 3.06 3.79 1.96
C SER A 10 4.02 4.97 2.05
N SER A 11 4.14 5.75 0.98
CA SER A 11 5.05 6.88 0.95
C SER A 11 4.54 8.06 0.13
N PHE A 12 4.98 9.27 0.48
CA PHE A 12 4.75 10.50 -0.26
C PHE A 12 5.19 10.40 -1.72
N THR A 13 6.12 9.48 -2.04
CA THR A 13 6.65 9.28 -3.39
C THR A 13 5.57 8.94 -4.40
N ASP A 14 4.53 8.20 -3.99
CA ASP A 14 3.37 7.89 -4.85
C ASP A 14 2.63 9.18 -5.21
N THR A 15 2.26 9.97 -4.19
CA THR A 15 1.60 11.28 -4.36
C THR A 15 2.43 12.25 -5.20
N LEU A 16 3.73 12.40 -4.92
CA LEU A 16 4.59 13.35 -5.64
C LEU A 16 4.65 13.01 -7.13
N LEU A 17 4.90 11.74 -7.47
CA LEU A 17 4.99 11.34 -8.88
C LEU A 17 3.65 11.56 -9.57
N TRP A 18 2.53 11.19 -8.93
CA TRP A 18 1.21 11.40 -9.50
C TRP A 18 0.88 12.89 -9.73
N LEU A 19 1.27 13.79 -8.81
CA LEU A 19 1.10 15.23 -8.98
C LEU A 19 1.86 15.77 -10.20
N ILE A 20 3.09 15.31 -10.40
CA ILE A 20 3.92 15.71 -11.56
C ILE A 20 3.25 15.25 -12.86
N LEU A 21 2.84 13.98 -12.93
CA LEU A 21 2.18 13.43 -14.12
C LEU A 21 0.86 14.16 -14.41
N LYS A 22 0.06 14.45 -13.37
CA LYS A 22 -1.17 15.23 -13.50
C LYS A 22 -0.93 16.64 -14.03
N GLU A 23 0.10 17.33 -13.57
CA GLU A 23 0.42 18.68 -14.04
C GLU A 23 0.89 18.67 -15.49
N GLN A 24 1.73 17.71 -15.88
CA GLN A 24 2.14 17.56 -17.28
C GLN A 24 0.97 17.24 -18.20
N LEU A 25 0.09 16.31 -17.80
CA LEU A 25 -1.15 15.97 -18.53
C LEU A 25 -2.06 17.19 -18.76
N ARG A 26 -2.05 18.17 -17.83
CA ARG A 26 -2.84 19.39 -17.97
C ARG A 26 -2.22 20.41 -18.93
N ARG A 27 -0.89 20.46 -19.00
CA ARG A 27 -0.14 21.45 -19.81
C ARG A 27 0.04 21.00 -21.26
N GLU A 28 0.27 19.71 -21.45
CA GLU A 28 0.67 19.16 -22.74
C GLU A 28 -0.52 18.58 -23.49
N LYS A 29 -0.41 18.58 -24.83
CA LYS A 29 -1.42 18.00 -25.73
C LYS A 29 -1.14 16.54 -26.06
N LEU A 30 -0.11 15.94 -25.46
CA LEU A 30 0.26 14.56 -25.70
C LEU A 30 -0.81 13.62 -25.15
N LEU A 31 -1.35 12.75 -26.01
CA LEU A 31 -2.37 11.77 -25.64
C LEU A 31 -1.74 10.55 -24.99
N VAL A 32 -1.32 10.68 -23.72
CA VAL A 32 -0.87 9.57 -22.89
C VAL A 32 -1.94 9.12 -21.91
N ASN A 33 -2.19 7.81 -21.88
CA ASN A 33 -3.13 7.18 -20.96
C ASN A 33 -2.39 6.72 -19.70
N VAL A 34 -2.18 7.65 -18.77
CA VAL A 34 -1.56 7.34 -17.48
C VAL A 34 -2.59 6.71 -16.56
N ARG A 35 -2.23 5.57 -15.96
CA ARG A 35 -3.07 4.82 -15.02
C ARG A 35 -2.27 4.50 -13.78
N GLU A 36 -2.87 4.72 -12.61
CA GLU A 36 -2.37 4.22 -11.33
C GLU A 36 -2.69 2.72 -11.20
N ARG A 37 -1.82 1.98 -10.53
CA ARG A 37 -2.06 0.58 -10.15
C ARG A 37 -1.37 0.24 -8.83
N ASP A 38 -1.85 -0.82 -8.19
CA ASP A 38 -1.20 -1.37 -7.01
C ASP A 38 0.23 -1.83 -7.31
N TYR A 39 0.99 -2.06 -6.24
CA TYR A 39 2.37 -2.51 -6.33
C TYR A 39 2.50 -3.80 -7.16
N VAL A 40 3.30 -3.68 -8.21
CA VAL A 40 3.81 -4.76 -9.04
C VAL A 40 5.32 -4.78 -8.89
N ARG A 41 5.87 -5.98 -8.77
CA ARG A 41 7.32 -6.17 -8.75
C ARG A 41 7.88 -6.04 -10.17
N ALA A 42 8.81 -5.12 -10.34
CA ALA A 42 9.76 -5.07 -11.44
C ALA A 42 11.15 -4.68 -10.87
N ASP A 43 11.84 -3.74 -11.50
CA ASP A 43 13.13 -3.20 -11.04
C ASP A 43 13.01 -2.33 -9.77
N ASN A 44 11.79 -2.10 -9.28
CA ASN A 44 11.48 -1.39 -8.04
C ASN A 44 11.52 -2.28 -6.78
N ILE A 45 12.20 -3.43 -6.81
CA ILE A 45 12.32 -4.37 -5.67
C ILE A 45 12.88 -3.71 -4.40
N ILE A 46 13.64 -2.62 -4.53
CA ILE A 46 14.14 -1.82 -3.42
C ILE A 46 13.02 -1.20 -2.56
N SER A 47 11.79 -1.16 -3.09
CA SER A 47 10.59 -0.78 -2.35
C SER A 47 10.04 -1.88 -1.42
N ASP A 48 10.67 -3.05 -1.36
CA ASP A 48 10.35 -4.04 -0.34
C ASP A 48 10.44 -3.41 1.07
N PRO A 49 9.43 -3.58 1.94
CA PRO A 49 9.41 -2.99 3.28
C PRO A 49 10.61 -3.36 4.17
N MET A 50 11.30 -4.48 3.91
CA MET A 50 12.53 -4.83 4.62
C MET A 50 13.75 -3.99 4.18
N ILE A 51 13.78 -3.53 2.93
CA ILE A 51 14.81 -2.60 2.43
C ILE A 51 14.45 -1.18 2.86
N GLY A 52 13.18 -0.80 2.72
CA GLY A 52 12.69 0.45 3.28
C GLY A 52 12.92 1.67 2.38
N ILE A 53 13.14 1.51 1.07
CA ILE A 53 13.38 2.62 0.12
C ILE A 53 12.17 2.76 -0.82
N PRO A 54 11.29 3.75 -0.60
CA PRO A 54 10.17 3.99 -1.51
C PRO A 54 10.63 4.25 -2.94
N CYS A 55 10.06 3.51 -3.88
CA CYS A 55 10.41 3.51 -5.29
C CYS A 55 9.15 3.20 -6.11
N PRO A 56 8.29 4.20 -6.39
CA PRO A 56 7.18 4.00 -7.31
C PRO A 56 7.73 3.71 -8.71
N LEU A 57 7.02 2.87 -9.47
CA LEU A 57 7.44 2.44 -10.80
C LEU A 57 6.58 3.13 -11.85
N LEU A 58 7.21 4.00 -12.66
CA LEU A 58 6.63 4.50 -13.91
C LEU A 58 7.09 3.58 -15.05
N ILE A 59 6.16 2.82 -15.61
CA ILE A 59 6.47 1.81 -16.64
C ILE A 59 5.42 1.82 -17.76
N GLU A 60 5.85 1.55 -18.98
CA GLU A 60 4.97 1.23 -20.09
C GLU A 60 4.81 -0.28 -20.20
N TYR A 61 3.64 -0.79 -19.81
CA TYR A 61 3.30 -2.20 -19.88
C TYR A 61 1.79 -2.40 -20.09
N PRO A 62 1.34 -3.40 -20.87
CA PRO A 62 2.15 -4.31 -21.71
C PRO A 62 2.74 -3.59 -22.92
N TYR A 63 3.97 -3.94 -23.31
CA TYR A 63 4.63 -3.43 -24.51
C TYR A 63 4.67 -4.52 -25.60
N THR A 64 4.18 -4.20 -26.80
CA THR A 64 3.92 -5.16 -27.87
C THR A 64 5.17 -5.92 -28.36
N PHE A 65 6.31 -5.24 -28.44
CA PHE A 65 7.54 -5.81 -29.03
C PHE A 65 8.51 -6.37 -27.99
N TYR A 66 8.12 -6.38 -26.71
CA TYR A 66 8.95 -6.85 -25.60
C TYR A 66 9.54 -8.24 -25.86
N HIS A 67 10.86 -8.39 -25.71
CA HIS A 67 11.60 -9.64 -25.94
C HIS A 67 11.44 -10.24 -27.35
N THR A 68 11.26 -9.39 -28.38
CA THR A 68 11.21 -9.83 -29.78
C THR A 68 12.33 -9.19 -30.61
N CYS A 69 12.67 -9.79 -31.74
CA CYS A 69 13.61 -9.19 -32.71
C CYS A 69 13.05 -7.91 -33.38
N ALA A 70 11.76 -7.61 -33.19
CA ALA A 70 11.12 -6.40 -33.69
C ALA A 70 11.22 -5.22 -32.71
N ASP A 71 11.87 -5.40 -31.56
CA ASP A 71 12.15 -4.32 -30.61
C ASP A 71 13.34 -3.49 -31.10
N THR A 72 13.06 -2.62 -32.06
CA THR A 72 14.04 -1.79 -32.76
C THR A 72 13.77 -0.31 -32.48
N PRO A 73 14.77 0.59 -32.62
CA PRO A 73 14.61 2.01 -32.26
C PRO A 73 13.46 2.76 -32.94
N ASP A 74 12.97 2.28 -34.09
CA ASP A 74 11.80 2.85 -34.77
C ASP A 74 10.48 2.66 -34.02
N LYS A 75 10.45 1.86 -32.94
CA LYS A 75 9.28 1.73 -32.05
C LYS A 75 9.20 2.84 -31.01
N LEU A 76 10.27 3.61 -30.85
CA LEU A 76 10.33 4.70 -29.88
C LEU A 76 9.57 5.92 -30.39
N ASP A 77 8.78 6.53 -29.51
CA ASP A 77 8.14 7.82 -29.72
C ASP A 77 8.97 8.91 -29.02
N PRO A 78 9.62 9.83 -29.77
CA PRO A 78 10.44 10.89 -29.19
C PRO A 78 9.66 11.84 -28.27
N GLU A 79 8.39 12.13 -28.56
CA GLU A 79 7.57 13.00 -27.72
C GLU A 79 7.24 12.33 -26.39
N LYS A 80 6.91 11.03 -26.43
CA LYS A 80 6.70 10.23 -25.21
C LYS A 80 7.97 10.10 -24.38
N LEU A 81 9.13 9.86 -25.01
CA LEU A 81 10.41 9.79 -24.30
C LEU A 81 10.75 11.12 -23.62
N LYS A 82 10.54 12.24 -24.31
CA LYS A 82 10.68 13.58 -23.72
C LYS A 82 9.73 13.76 -22.53
N TRP A 83 8.46 13.42 -22.70
CA TRP A 83 7.44 13.54 -21.66
C TRP A 83 7.80 12.76 -20.38
N ILE A 84 8.22 11.50 -20.54
CA ILE A 84 8.69 10.65 -19.43
C ILE A 84 9.97 11.24 -18.81
N GLY A 85 10.92 11.69 -19.65
CA GLY A 85 12.16 12.30 -19.19
C GLY A 85 11.93 13.54 -18.34
N GLU A 86 11.00 14.40 -18.72
CA GLU A 86 10.62 15.60 -17.96
C GLU A 86 9.95 15.24 -16.62
N ALA A 87 9.07 14.24 -16.61
CA ALA A 87 8.47 13.71 -15.37
C ALA A 87 9.54 13.23 -14.38
N VAL A 88 10.45 12.38 -14.85
CA VAL A 88 11.51 11.78 -14.03
C VAL A 88 12.50 12.85 -13.56
N ALA A 89 12.88 13.77 -14.43
CA ALA A 89 13.77 14.88 -14.08
C ALA A 89 13.14 15.76 -12.99
N ALA A 90 11.88 16.15 -13.14
CA ALA A 90 11.15 16.92 -12.13
C ALA A 90 11.06 16.18 -10.80
N TYR A 91 10.77 14.87 -10.83
CA TYR A 91 10.64 14.04 -9.64
C TYR A 91 11.95 13.95 -8.84
N VAL A 92 13.06 13.61 -9.52
CA VAL A 92 14.38 13.48 -8.87
C VAL A 92 14.89 14.85 -8.41
N TYR A 93 14.73 15.89 -9.23
CA TYR A 93 15.13 17.25 -8.86
C TYR A 93 14.36 17.75 -7.64
N PHE A 94 13.05 17.49 -7.57
CA PHE A 94 12.23 17.86 -6.41
C PHE A 94 12.73 17.17 -5.15
N ILE A 95 12.91 15.84 -5.18
CA ILE A 95 13.34 15.07 -4.00
C ILE A 95 14.73 15.51 -3.54
N ALA A 96 15.66 15.73 -4.47
CA ALA A 96 17.03 16.12 -4.15
C ALA A 96 17.14 17.52 -3.51
N ASN A 97 16.19 18.42 -3.81
CA ASN A 97 16.18 19.79 -3.31
C ASN A 97 15.10 20.05 -2.25
N ALA A 98 14.28 19.05 -1.91
CA ALA A 98 13.18 19.23 -0.97
C ALA A 98 13.74 19.53 0.44
N GLY A 99 13.11 20.50 1.11
CA GLY A 99 13.36 20.81 2.50
C GLY A 99 12.09 20.82 3.33
N ALA A 100 12.13 21.50 4.48
CA ALA A 100 11.00 21.54 5.40
C ALA A 100 9.72 22.14 4.81
N LYS A 101 9.86 23.11 3.89
CA LYS A 101 8.73 23.74 3.19
C LYS A 101 8.04 22.75 2.25
N GLU A 102 8.83 22.10 1.39
CA GLU A 102 8.37 21.13 0.39
C GLU A 102 7.77 19.91 1.08
N ALA A 103 8.41 19.39 2.14
CA ALA A 103 7.87 18.29 2.93
C ALA A 103 6.55 18.63 3.62
N SER A 104 6.42 19.85 4.14
CA SER A 104 5.16 20.32 4.75
C SER A 104 4.06 20.47 3.71
N TRP A 105 4.40 20.89 2.48
CA TRP A 105 3.47 20.93 1.36
C TRP A 105 3.05 19.52 0.93
N LEU A 106 4.00 18.61 0.71
CA LEU A 106 3.72 17.22 0.36
C LEU A 106 2.83 16.53 1.39
N ALA A 107 3.04 16.77 2.67
CA ALA A 107 2.18 16.19 3.70
C ALA A 107 0.71 16.64 3.58
N ARG A 108 0.45 17.86 3.09
CA ARG A 108 -0.91 18.33 2.79
C ARG A 108 -1.47 17.68 1.53
N GLU A 109 -0.67 17.51 0.50
CA GLU A 109 -1.10 16.79 -0.70
C GLU A 109 -1.45 15.32 -0.39
N VAL A 110 -0.66 14.66 0.46
CA VAL A 110 -0.96 13.32 0.98
C VAL A 110 -2.28 13.30 1.76
N LEU A 111 -2.59 14.36 2.53
CA LEU A 111 -3.89 14.49 3.20
C LEU A 111 -5.04 14.59 2.18
N PHE A 112 -4.87 15.37 1.10
CA PHE A 112 -5.90 15.49 0.07
C PHE A 112 -6.13 14.19 -0.69
N ASP A 113 -5.08 13.42 -0.97
CA ASP A 113 -5.23 12.08 -1.53
C ASP A 113 -5.95 11.14 -0.55
N ALA A 114 -5.66 11.24 0.75
CA ALA A 114 -6.36 10.47 1.78
C ALA A 114 -7.87 10.79 1.81
N HIS A 115 -8.24 12.07 1.72
CA HIS A 115 -9.64 12.50 1.65
C HIS A 115 -10.35 11.86 0.45
N ARG A 116 -9.71 11.87 -0.72
CA ARG A 116 -10.25 11.24 -1.93
C ARG A 116 -10.47 9.74 -1.71
N ALA A 117 -9.46 9.03 -1.21
CA ALA A 117 -9.54 7.59 -0.96
C ALA A 117 -10.64 7.23 0.05
N MET A 118 -10.79 7.99 1.13
CA MET A 118 -11.84 7.78 2.12
C MET A 118 -13.25 8.02 1.54
N MET A 119 -13.42 9.03 0.69
CA MET A 119 -14.69 9.27 0.00
C MET A 119 -14.99 8.17 -1.02
N ASP A 120 -13.97 7.64 -1.70
CA ASP A 120 -14.15 6.46 -2.54
C ASP A 120 -14.59 5.24 -1.72
N ASP A 121 -14.03 5.00 -0.53
CA ASP A 121 -14.50 3.94 0.37
C ASP A 121 -15.97 4.13 0.78
N VAL A 122 -16.40 5.36 1.09
CA VAL A 122 -17.81 5.68 1.36
C VAL A 122 -18.69 5.37 0.14
N ARG A 123 -18.29 5.85 -1.04
CA ARG A 123 -19.00 5.61 -2.30
C ARG A 123 -19.14 4.12 -2.58
N ARG A 124 -18.08 3.34 -2.39
CA ARG A 124 -18.07 1.88 -2.55
C ARG A 124 -19.01 1.22 -1.54
N ALA A 125 -18.99 1.64 -0.29
CA ALA A 125 -19.89 1.07 0.71
C ALA A 125 -21.37 1.24 0.33
N VAL A 126 -21.75 2.44 -0.11
CA VAL A 126 -23.13 2.76 -0.53
C VAL A 126 -23.51 2.03 -1.81
N ASN A 127 -22.67 2.10 -2.85
CA ASN A 127 -23.04 1.63 -4.19
C ASN A 127 -22.85 0.12 -4.38
N GLU A 128 -21.91 -0.50 -3.67
CA GLU A 128 -21.65 -1.95 -3.74
C GLU A 128 -22.37 -2.71 -2.61
N GLY A 129 -23.14 -2.02 -1.76
CA GLY A 129 -23.90 -2.63 -0.66
C GLY A 129 -23.03 -3.22 0.45
N LYS A 130 -21.86 -2.62 0.74
CA LYS A 130 -21.01 -3.04 1.86
C LYS A 130 -21.58 -2.54 3.19
N ASP A 131 -21.36 -3.30 4.26
CA ASP A 131 -21.86 -2.94 5.58
C ASP A 131 -20.97 -1.91 6.31
N LEU A 132 -21.46 -1.40 7.45
CA LEU A 132 -20.71 -0.46 8.29
C LEU A 132 -19.41 -1.05 8.84
N ARG A 133 -19.34 -2.37 8.99
CA ARG A 133 -18.14 -3.02 9.51
C ARG A 133 -17.02 -2.99 8.48
N TRP A 134 -17.34 -3.25 7.21
CA TRP A 134 -16.43 -3.09 6.09
C TRP A 134 -15.96 -1.64 5.97
N LEU A 135 -16.89 -0.67 5.98
CA LEU A 135 -16.55 0.75 5.85
C LEU A 135 -15.62 1.21 6.96
N TRP A 136 -15.93 0.88 8.22
CA TRP A 136 -15.09 1.21 9.37
C TRP A 136 -13.66 0.66 9.20
N ARG A 137 -13.54 -0.62 8.82
CA ARG A 137 -12.24 -1.28 8.62
C ARG A 137 -11.44 -0.62 7.50
N ARG A 138 -12.10 -0.31 6.37
CA ARG A 138 -11.48 0.37 5.23
C ARG A 138 -10.99 1.77 5.58
N LEU A 139 -11.78 2.56 6.32
CA LEU A 139 -11.36 3.90 6.74
C LEU A 139 -10.18 3.86 7.72
N GLU A 140 -10.15 2.91 8.66
CA GLU A 140 -8.99 2.70 9.54
C GLU A 140 -7.73 2.25 8.76
N TYR A 141 -7.92 1.36 7.78
CA TYR A 141 -6.85 0.92 6.89
C TYR A 141 -6.28 2.09 6.07
N THR A 142 -7.16 2.87 5.44
CA THR A 142 -6.80 4.06 4.66
C THR A 142 -6.10 5.08 5.57
N ARG A 143 -6.61 5.36 6.77
CA ARG A 143 -5.95 6.22 7.76
C ARG A 143 -4.53 5.76 8.05
N LEU A 144 -4.33 4.48 8.38
CA LEU A 144 -3.01 3.92 8.66
C LEU A 144 -2.02 4.13 7.49
N ARG A 145 -2.45 3.81 6.27
CA ARG A 145 -1.64 3.95 5.05
C ARG A 145 -1.20 5.39 4.85
N TYR A 146 -2.14 6.33 4.90
CA TYR A 146 -1.83 7.74 4.70
C TYR A 146 -1.03 8.36 5.86
N GLU A 147 -1.16 7.87 7.10
CA GLU A 147 -0.25 8.27 8.19
C GLU A 147 1.19 7.84 7.91
N MET A 148 1.39 6.63 7.38
CA MET A 148 2.72 6.15 6.96
C MET A 148 3.28 7.01 5.81
N ALA A 149 2.45 7.33 4.83
CA ALA A 149 2.85 8.21 3.73
C ALA A 149 3.22 9.62 4.22
N MET A 150 2.44 10.19 5.14
CA MET A 150 2.74 11.47 5.78
C MET A 150 4.06 11.42 6.56
N ASP A 151 4.32 10.37 7.34
CA ASP A 151 5.58 10.24 8.07
C ASP A 151 6.79 10.14 7.15
N SER A 152 6.61 9.54 5.97
CA SER A 152 7.70 9.35 5.02
C SER A 152 8.26 10.68 4.47
N VAL A 153 7.53 11.80 4.53
CA VAL A 153 8.07 13.12 4.11
C VAL A 153 9.27 13.55 4.94
N LEU A 154 9.42 13.02 6.16
CA LEU A 154 10.58 13.29 7.02
C LEU A 154 11.89 12.71 6.48
N ARG A 155 11.85 11.92 5.40
CA ARG A 155 13.04 11.38 4.72
C ARG A 155 13.76 12.43 3.87
N VAL A 156 13.08 13.50 3.47
CA VAL A 156 13.65 14.61 2.67
C VAL A 156 13.83 15.88 3.50
N VAL A 157 13.97 15.73 4.82
CA VAL A 157 14.06 16.87 5.76
C VAL A 157 15.23 16.69 6.70
N ASP A 158 16.33 17.37 6.39
CA ASP A 158 17.52 17.40 7.25
C ASP A 158 17.45 18.52 8.29
N VAL A 159 16.98 19.70 7.89
CA VAL A 159 16.87 20.90 8.74
C VAL A 159 15.41 21.15 9.12
N GLU A 160 15.15 21.77 10.29
CA GLU A 160 13.79 22.08 10.79
C GLU A 160 12.85 20.85 10.98
N ARG A 161 13.40 19.65 11.11
CA ARG A 161 12.62 18.40 11.28
C ARG A 161 11.59 18.46 12.43
N ARG A 162 11.87 19.20 13.50
CA ARG A 162 10.93 19.43 14.62
C ARG A 162 9.68 20.22 14.18
N ARG A 163 9.85 21.24 13.34
CA ARG A 163 8.76 22.05 12.78
C ARG A 163 7.87 21.18 11.89
N VAL A 164 8.46 20.39 11.00
CA VAL A 164 7.73 19.46 10.13
C VAL A 164 6.96 18.43 10.96
N ARG A 165 7.60 17.81 11.98
CA ARG A 165 6.90 16.90 12.91
C ARG A 165 5.71 17.56 13.62
N SER A 166 5.79 18.84 13.95
CA SER A 166 4.66 19.56 14.53
C SER A 166 3.52 19.78 13.54
N ALA A 167 3.83 20.07 12.28
CA ALA A 167 2.84 20.16 11.22
C ALA A 167 2.18 18.81 10.95
N LEU A 168 2.96 17.73 10.87
CA LEU A 168 2.46 16.36 10.69
C LEU A 168 1.48 15.95 11.79
N ARG A 169 1.76 16.28 13.06
CA ARG A 169 0.82 16.00 14.16
C ARG A 169 -0.55 16.64 13.94
N LYS A 170 -0.59 17.88 13.43
CA LYS A 170 -1.85 18.56 13.11
C LYS A 170 -2.57 17.88 11.94
N LEU A 171 -1.84 17.57 10.86
CA LEU A 171 -2.41 16.91 9.68
C LEU A 171 -2.94 15.51 9.99
N LYS A 172 -2.26 14.74 10.84
CA LYS A 172 -2.76 13.44 11.33
C LYS A 172 -4.03 13.58 12.17
N GLY A 173 -4.15 14.65 12.95
CA GLY A 173 -5.39 15.00 13.64
C GLY A 173 -6.53 15.23 12.65
N MET A 174 -6.30 16.05 11.63
CA MET A 174 -7.29 16.30 10.56
C MET A 174 -7.66 15.04 9.77
N LEU A 175 -6.68 14.16 9.53
CA LEU A 175 -6.91 12.88 8.86
C LEU A 175 -7.83 11.98 9.69
N LYS A 176 -7.62 11.94 11.01
CA LYS A 176 -8.49 11.21 11.93
C LYS A 176 -9.91 11.77 11.93
N GLU A 177 -10.07 13.10 12.05
CA GLU A 177 -11.36 13.78 11.98
C GLU A 177 -12.08 13.49 10.65
N THR A 178 -11.32 13.43 9.55
CA THR A 178 -11.87 13.12 8.22
C THR A 178 -12.34 11.67 8.13
N ALA A 179 -11.61 10.72 8.70
CA ALA A 179 -12.04 9.32 8.76
C ALA A 179 -13.34 9.18 9.57
N GLU A 180 -13.44 9.88 10.71
CA GLU A 180 -14.65 9.90 11.55
C GLU A 180 -15.84 10.53 10.80
N ALA A 181 -15.62 11.66 10.11
CA ALA A 181 -16.64 12.32 9.30
C ALA A 181 -17.10 11.45 8.13
N ALA A 182 -16.17 10.80 7.43
CA ALA A 182 -16.46 9.87 6.34
C ALA A 182 -17.31 8.68 6.82
N PHE A 183 -16.97 8.12 7.99
CA PHE A 183 -17.76 7.04 8.59
C PHE A 183 -19.18 7.51 8.95
N CYS A 184 -19.32 8.68 9.56
CA CYS A 184 -20.62 9.27 9.87
C CYS A 184 -21.47 9.49 8.62
N GLN A 185 -20.87 10.04 7.57
CA GLN A 185 -21.53 10.27 6.28
C GLN A 185 -22.00 8.96 5.65
N GLY A 186 -21.10 7.97 5.56
CA GLY A 186 -21.44 6.65 5.00
C GLY A 186 -22.53 5.95 5.82
N ALA A 187 -22.49 6.06 7.15
CA ALA A 187 -23.54 5.51 8.00
C ALA A 187 -24.91 6.16 7.77
N GLY A 188 -24.94 7.49 7.64
CA GLY A 188 -26.15 8.22 7.28
C GLY A 188 -26.71 7.80 5.92
N MET A 189 -25.86 7.64 4.91
CA MET A 189 -26.26 7.18 3.57
C MET A 189 -26.78 5.73 3.56
N LEU A 190 -26.25 4.88 4.45
CA LEU A 190 -26.70 3.50 4.64
C LEU A 190 -27.92 3.37 5.57
N GLY A 191 -28.45 4.48 6.10
CA GLY A 191 -29.61 4.46 7.01
C GLY A 191 -29.33 3.83 8.37
N ALA A 192 -28.07 3.81 8.82
CA ALA A 192 -27.65 3.15 10.05
C ALA A 192 -26.99 4.15 11.03
N PRO A 193 -27.07 3.91 12.35
CA PRO A 193 -26.41 4.79 13.31
C PRO A 193 -24.88 4.72 13.16
N ALA A 194 -24.23 5.89 13.18
CA ALA A 194 -22.77 6.03 13.12
C ALA A 194 -22.08 5.56 14.41
N LYS A 195 -22.22 4.27 14.71
CA LYS A 195 -21.61 3.65 15.89
C LYS A 195 -20.48 2.74 15.44
N ALA A 196 -19.28 3.01 15.95
CA ALA A 196 -18.11 2.17 15.72
C ALA A 196 -18.47 0.69 15.99
N PRO A 197 -18.25 -0.22 15.03
CA PRO A 197 -18.53 -1.64 15.21
C PRO A 197 -17.74 -2.20 16.39
N ARG A 198 -18.40 -3.00 17.23
CA ARG A 198 -17.68 -3.73 18.28
C ARG A 198 -16.75 -4.76 17.63
N ARG A 199 -15.47 -4.75 18.01
CA ARG A 199 -14.50 -5.79 17.64
C ARG A 199 -14.87 -7.09 18.36
N ARG A 200 -15.73 -7.91 17.76
CA ARG A 200 -15.89 -9.31 18.15
C ARG A 200 -14.90 -10.13 17.30
N ARG A 201 -13.90 -10.71 17.97
CA ARG A 201 -12.98 -11.66 17.36
C ARG A 201 -13.58 -13.06 17.47
N SER A 202 -13.35 -13.86 16.44
CA SER A 202 -13.59 -15.31 16.53
C SER A 202 -12.50 -15.94 17.39
N PRO A 203 -12.71 -17.15 17.95
CA PRO A 203 -11.67 -17.88 18.69
C PRO A 203 -10.35 -18.00 17.90
N CYS A 204 -10.44 -18.22 16.58
CA CYS A 204 -9.27 -18.26 15.70
C CYS A 204 -8.52 -16.91 15.65
N LYS A 205 -9.25 -15.78 15.54
CA LYS A 205 -8.61 -14.45 15.56
C LYS A 205 -8.05 -14.11 16.94
N ASP A 206 -8.65 -14.59 18.02
CA ASP A 206 -8.09 -14.44 19.35
C ASP A 206 -6.78 -15.22 19.50
N GLU A 207 -6.70 -16.44 18.99
CA GLU A 207 -5.45 -17.19 18.94
C GLU A 207 -4.40 -16.47 18.07
N ALA A 208 -4.75 -16.07 16.85
CA ALA A 208 -3.86 -15.37 15.93
C ALA A 208 -3.31 -14.05 16.53
N SER A 209 -4.10 -13.37 17.37
CA SER A 209 -3.66 -12.13 18.04
C SER A 209 -2.52 -12.32 19.04
N ARG A 210 -2.24 -13.56 19.45
CA ARG A 210 -1.14 -13.91 20.39
C ARG A 210 0.20 -14.12 19.69
N TYR A 211 0.26 -14.08 18.37
CA TYR A 211 1.48 -14.34 17.62
C TYR A 211 1.90 -13.12 16.81
N VAL A 212 3.18 -12.80 16.83
CA VAL A 212 3.80 -11.68 16.12
C VAL A 212 4.85 -12.23 15.16
N PRO A 213 4.60 -12.21 13.85
CA PRO A 213 5.56 -12.66 12.85
C PRO A 213 6.56 -11.53 12.53
N LYS A 214 7.83 -11.92 12.38
CA LYS A 214 8.90 -11.08 11.85
C LYS A 214 9.51 -11.74 10.63
N ARG A 215 9.44 -11.05 9.50
CA ARG A 215 9.99 -11.51 8.22
C ARG A 215 11.52 -11.62 8.25
N LYS A 216 12.04 -12.68 7.61
CA LYS A 216 13.48 -12.98 7.51
C LYS A 216 14.06 -12.87 6.09
N VAL A 217 13.21 -12.73 5.07
CA VAL A 217 13.60 -12.82 3.66
C VAL A 217 13.08 -11.61 2.89
N ILE A 218 13.97 -10.96 2.16
CA ILE A 218 13.67 -9.82 1.28
C ILE A 218 13.12 -10.32 -0.07
N GLY A 219 12.22 -9.55 -0.70
CA GLY A 219 11.74 -9.78 -2.07
C GLY A 219 10.30 -10.29 -2.13
N GLU A 220 9.81 -10.75 -3.27
CA GLU A 220 8.48 -11.37 -3.34
C GLU A 220 8.50 -12.80 -2.80
N PHE A 221 7.35 -13.30 -2.33
CA PHE A 221 7.22 -14.71 -1.99
C PHE A 221 7.20 -15.57 -3.25
N LEU A 222 8.26 -16.34 -3.48
CA LEU A 222 8.39 -17.26 -4.62
C LEU A 222 8.26 -18.74 -4.22
N GLY A 223 8.02 -19.05 -2.94
CA GLY A 223 7.92 -20.44 -2.46
C GLY A 223 9.17 -21.30 -2.69
N THR A 224 10.33 -20.68 -2.93
CA THR A 224 11.60 -21.35 -3.24
C THR A 224 12.20 -22.15 -2.07
N ARG A 225 11.75 -21.91 -0.84
CA ARG A 225 12.19 -22.65 0.36
C ARG A 225 11.21 -23.74 0.78
N ILE A 226 10.10 -23.90 0.05
CA ILE A 226 9.13 -24.97 0.30
C ILE A 226 9.66 -26.22 -0.40
N PRO A 227 9.87 -27.34 0.31
CA PRO A 227 10.23 -28.60 -0.30
C PRO A 227 9.20 -29.03 -1.35
N ASP A 228 9.64 -29.62 -2.46
CA ASP A 228 8.75 -29.98 -3.56
C ASP A 228 7.64 -30.95 -3.13
N GLU A 229 7.96 -31.87 -2.21
CA GLU A 229 7.03 -32.82 -1.59
C GLU A 229 5.95 -32.15 -0.71
N GLU A 230 6.20 -30.96 -0.17
CA GLU A 230 5.25 -30.21 0.66
C GLU A 230 4.43 -29.17 -0.12
N ARG A 231 4.72 -28.94 -1.41
CA ARG A 231 4.04 -27.91 -2.22
C ARG A 231 2.53 -28.10 -2.28
N ASN A 232 2.08 -29.34 -2.49
CA ASN A 232 0.64 -29.64 -2.57
C ASN A 232 -0.06 -29.31 -1.25
N GLU A 233 0.54 -29.68 -0.11
CA GLU A 233 -0.03 -29.38 1.20
C GLU A 233 -0.03 -27.88 1.50
N TRP A 234 1.04 -27.17 1.11
CA TRP A 234 1.12 -25.72 1.20
C TRP A 234 0.00 -25.03 0.41
N ASP A 235 -0.24 -25.46 -0.83
CA ASP A 235 -1.28 -24.89 -1.68
C ASP A 235 -2.67 -25.17 -1.11
N GLU A 236 -2.93 -26.39 -0.62
CA GLU A 236 -4.19 -26.73 0.05
C GLU A 236 -4.38 -25.93 1.34
N THR A 237 -3.33 -25.73 2.13
CA THR A 237 -3.35 -24.84 3.29
C THR A 237 -3.72 -23.41 2.88
N CYS A 238 -3.09 -22.85 1.86
CA CYS A 238 -3.41 -21.50 1.37
C CYS A 238 -4.86 -21.38 0.92
N LYS A 239 -5.41 -22.39 0.22
CA LYS A 239 -6.81 -22.42 -0.20
C LYS A 239 -7.77 -22.47 1.00
N ARG A 240 -7.55 -23.39 1.96
CA ARG A 240 -8.37 -23.49 3.18
C ARG A 240 -8.38 -22.18 3.96
N CYS A 241 -7.23 -21.52 4.02
CA CYS A 241 -7.00 -20.28 4.75
C CYS A 241 -7.41 -19.00 3.97
N LYS A 242 -7.91 -19.13 2.74
CA LYS A 242 -8.19 -18.03 1.81
C LYS A 242 -6.99 -17.08 1.61
N ALA A 243 -5.77 -17.61 1.73
CA ALA A 243 -4.52 -16.88 1.59
C ALA A 243 -3.93 -17.02 0.16
N THR A 244 -4.79 -16.95 -0.86
CA THR A 244 -4.41 -17.08 -2.28
C THR A 244 -4.23 -15.70 -2.94
N GLY A 245 -3.80 -15.66 -4.21
CA GLY A 245 -3.85 -14.42 -5.01
C GLY A 245 -2.90 -13.31 -4.53
N GLY A 246 -1.74 -13.66 -3.98
CA GLY A 246 -0.75 -12.68 -3.46
C GLY A 246 -0.92 -12.32 -1.99
N ALA A 247 -1.93 -12.86 -1.30
CA ALA A 247 -2.15 -12.64 0.14
C ALA A 247 -0.92 -12.99 0.99
N ILE A 248 -0.21 -14.07 0.68
CA ILE A 248 1.04 -14.44 1.38
C ILE A 248 2.13 -13.37 1.21
N THR A 249 2.34 -12.86 -0.02
CA THR A 249 3.29 -11.77 -0.26
C THR A 249 2.92 -10.54 0.55
N ARG A 250 1.63 -10.16 0.59
CA ARG A 250 1.17 -9.00 1.38
C ARG A 250 1.30 -9.23 2.88
N ALA A 251 0.97 -10.43 3.36
CA ALA A 251 1.14 -10.82 4.75
C ALA A 251 2.61 -10.70 5.20
N LEU A 252 3.54 -11.18 4.37
CA LEU A 252 4.97 -11.03 4.62
C LEU A 252 5.40 -9.56 4.64
N TYR A 253 4.91 -8.73 3.73
CA TYR A 253 5.20 -7.29 3.72
C TYR A 253 4.78 -6.59 5.01
N TRP A 254 3.68 -7.02 5.65
CA TRP A 254 3.21 -6.49 6.92
C TRP A 254 3.85 -7.15 8.17
N ALA A 255 4.61 -8.23 8.01
CA ALA A 255 5.25 -8.99 9.09
C ALA A 255 6.53 -8.30 9.61
N ASP A 256 6.36 -7.13 10.21
CA ASP A 256 7.44 -6.25 10.70
C ASP A 256 7.97 -6.60 12.10
N GLY A 257 7.47 -7.67 12.71
CA GLY A 257 7.78 -8.05 14.09
C GLY A 257 7.12 -7.17 15.15
N ARG A 258 6.11 -6.37 14.79
CA ARG A 258 5.33 -5.55 15.73
C ARG A 258 3.85 -5.90 15.70
N ARG A 259 3.30 -6.14 14.51
CA ARG A 259 1.89 -6.49 14.34
C ARG A 259 1.65 -7.96 14.65
N SER A 260 0.53 -8.24 15.31
CA SER A 260 0.04 -9.60 15.49
C SER A 260 -0.48 -10.19 14.17
N VAL A 261 -0.57 -11.52 14.08
CA VAL A 261 -1.12 -12.19 12.90
C VAL A 261 -2.55 -11.72 12.62
N ALA A 262 -3.38 -11.54 13.65
CA ALA A 262 -4.75 -11.05 13.49
C ALA A 262 -4.83 -9.63 12.92
N GLU A 263 -3.89 -8.75 13.26
CA GLU A 263 -3.80 -7.42 12.66
C GLU A 263 -3.37 -7.51 11.19
N ILE A 264 -2.41 -8.38 10.87
CA ILE A 264 -1.96 -8.61 9.49
C ILE A 264 -3.10 -9.17 8.62
N GLU A 265 -3.90 -10.10 9.14
CA GLU A 265 -5.11 -10.60 8.46
C GLU A 265 -6.05 -9.44 8.08
N GLU A 266 -6.34 -8.54 9.03
CA GLU A 266 -7.21 -7.39 8.75
C GLU A 266 -6.63 -6.45 7.69
N LEU A 267 -5.31 -6.24 7.69
CA LEU A 267 -4.61 -5.42 6.69
C LEU A 267 -4.63 -6.06 5.31
N VAL A 268 -4.37 -7.37 5.20
CA VAL A 268 -4.40 -8.12 3.94
C VAL A 268 -5.81 -8.19 3.37
N GLU A 269 -6.81 -8.41 4.23
CA GLU A 269 -8.24 -8.35 3.85
C GLU A 269 -8.60 -6.99 3.25
N CYS A 270 -8.18 -5.89 3.88
CA CYS A 270 -8.46 -4.54 3.35
C CYS A 270 -7.65 -4.22 2.09
N GLU A 271 -6.42 -4.72 1.98
CA GLU A 271 -5.52 -4.48 0.85
C GLU A 271 -5.99 -5.16 -0.43
N LEU A 272 -6.42 -6.42 -0.32
CA LEU A 272 -6.80 -7.25 -1.46
C LEU A 272 -8.33 -7.36 -1.65
N ASP A 273 -9.11 -6.61 -0.86
CA ASP A 273 -10.57 -6.68 -0.79
C ASP A 273 -11.10 -8.12 -0.58
N LEU A 274 -10.45 -8.84 0.34
CA LEU A 274 -10.78 -10.21 0.72
C LEU A 274 -11.54 -10.24 2.06
N ASP A 275 -12.21 -11.36 2.36
CA ASP A 275 -12.84 -11.59 3.66
C ASP A 275 -12.63 -13.01 4.19
N GLY A 276 -12.35 -13.10 5.49
CA GLY A 276 -12.11 -14.34 6.21
C GLY A 276 -10.73 -14.94 5.94
N VAL A 277 -9.72 -14.11 5.66
CA VAL A 277 -8.33 -14.56 5.53
C VAL A 277 -7.85 -15.03 6.91
N SER A 278 -7.26 -16.23 6.95
CA SER A 278 -6.64 -16.80 8.15
C SER A 278 -5.15 -16.99 7.87
N LEU A 279 -4.27 -16.41 8.68
CA LEU A 279 -2.83 -16.43 8.41
C LEU A 279 -2.02 -17.17 9.46
N LEU A 280 -2.62 -17.60 10.58
CA LEU A 280 -1.87 -18.26 11.64
C LEU A 280 -1.23 -19.58 11.20
N GLU A 281 -2.00 -20.45 10.55
CA GLU A 281 -1.48 -21.72 10.01
C GLU A 281 -0.45 -21.49 8.89
N PRO A 282 -0.70 -20.61 7.88
CA PRO A 282 0.34 -20.22 6.92
C PRO A 282 1.62 -19.68 7.58
N PHE A 283 1.52 -18.82 8.60
CA PHE A 283 2.71 -18.28 9.27
C PHE A 283 3.50 -19.34 10.04
N ARG A 284 2.86 -20.36 10.62
CA ARG A 284 3.56 -21.50 11.24
C ARG A 284 4.37 -22.28 10.21
N ARG A 285 3.77 -22.62 9.06
CA ARG A 285 4.48 -23.30 7.97
C ARG A 285 5.60 -22.41 7.39
N LEU A 286 5.35 -21.11 7.22
CA LEU A 286 6.38 -20.15 6.79
C LEU A 286 7.54 -20.02 7.77
N GLU A 287 7.32 -20.26 9.08
CA GLU A 287 8.39 -20.33 10.07
C GLU A 287 9.25 -21.59 9.87
N GLU A 288 8.63 -22.75 9.66
CA GLU A 288 9.30 -24.02 9.35
C GLU A 288 10.21 -23.89 8.11
N TYR A 289 9.70 -23.25 7.05
CA TYR A 289 10.45 -22.96 5.81
C TYR A 289 11.45 -21.79 5.94
N GLY A 290 11.56 -21.17 7.12
CA GLY A 290 12.53 -20.12 7.40
C GLY A 290 12.23 -18.76 6.76
N TYR A 291 10.99 -18.49 6.34
CA TYR A 291 10.57 -17.17 5.81
C TYR A 291 10.34 -16.14 6.92
N VAL A 292 9.92 -16.59 8.10
CA VAL A 292 9.60 -15.73 9.25
C VAL A 292 10.16 -16.33 10.56
N SER A 293 10.17 -15.54 11.63
CA SER A 293 10.11 -16.03 13.01
C SER A 293 8.77 -15.64 13.61
N LEU A 294 8.14 -16.53 14.36
CA LEU A 294 6.84 -16.31 14.99
C LEU A 294 7.03 -16.27 16.51
N THR A 295 6.88 -15.09 17.10
CA THR A 295 6.98 -14.94 18.56
C THR A 295 5.60 -14.93 19.17
N ARG A 296 5.39 -15.70 20.23
CA ARG A 296 4.15 -15.64 21.00
C ARG A 296 4.23 -14.49 22.01
N SER A 297 3.34 -13.51 21.87
CA SER A 297 3.15 -12.44 22.84
C SER A 297 2.61 -13.04 24.14
N THR A 298 3.31 -12.79 25.24
CA THR A 298 2.87 -13.12 26.61
C THR A 298 1.66 -12.29 27.01
#